data_AF-A0ABD2YE47-F1
#
_entry.id   AF-A0ABD2YE47-F1
#
_cell.length_a   1.000
_cell.length_b   1.000
_cell.length_c   1.000
_cell.angle_alpha   90.00
_cell.angle_beta   90.00
_cell.angle_gamma   90.00
#
_symmetry.space_group_name_H-M   'P 1'
#
loop_
_entity.id
_entity.type
_entity.pdbx_description
1 polymer ?
#
loop_
_entity_poly.entity_id
_entity_poly.type
_entity_poly.pdbx_seq_one_letter_code
_entity_poly.pdbx_strand_id
1 'polypeptide(L)'
;MHAASSTNGQLQVLIPLSPILVAWRHPDLGSLKLNVDGSSLYGENLGVGGLIKGSSGCLILSFSNSYGIPSNMVAKLSAFRDGINIFLTHGIHKAMVESDFSFVWKLVD
;
A
#
# COMPACT_ATOMS: atom_id res chain seq x y z
N MET A 1 35.38 31.84 4.90
CA MET A 1 35.65 30.99 6.07
C MET A 1 34.92 31.57 7.26
N HIS A 2 33.83 30.95 7.70
CA HIS A 2 33.39 30.95 9.09
C HIS A 2 32.64 29.64 9.28
N ALA A 3 33.13 28.83 10.21
CA ALA A 3 32.74 27.45 10.40
C ALA A 3 31.32 27.36 10.98
N ALA A 4 30.47 26.55 10.35
CA ALA A 4 29.29 26.01 11.00
C ALA A 4 29.74 24.84 11.86
N SER A 5 29.65 25.01 13.17
CA SER A 5 29.74 23.93 14.15
C SER A 5 28.47 23.98 15.00
N SER A 6 27.58 23.02 14.77
CA SER A 6 26.71 22.52 15.81
C SER A 6 26.21 21.15 15.39
N THR A 7 26.80 20.14 16.01
CA THR A 7 26.36 18.76 16.06
C THR A 7 25.01 18.69 16.78
N ASN A 8 24.00 18.12 16.13
CA ASN A 8 22.96 17.31 16.76
C ASN A 8 22.28 16.48 15.68
N GLY A 9 22.18 15.17 15.92
CA GLY A 9 21.67 14.16 15.00
C GLY A 9 20.17 14.30 14.68
N GLN A 10 19.77 15.41 14.09
CA GLN A 10 18.52 15.50 13.37
C GLN A 10 18.73 14.92 11.98
N LEU A 11 17.95 13.88 11.66
CA LEU A 11 17.69 13.50 10.28
C LEU A 11 17.24 14.76 9.54
N GLN A 12 18.12 15.36 8.73
CA GLN A 12 17.73 16.40 7.81
C GLN A 12 16.81 15.75 6.79
N VAL A 13 15.50 15.87 7.02
CA VAL A 13 14.51 15.60 5.98
C VAL A 13 14.80 16.64 4.90
N LEU A 14 15.51 16.21 3.85
CA LEU A 14 15.69 16.99 2.62
C LEU A 14 14.31 17.20 2.03
N ILE A 15 13.65 18.29 2.43
CA ILE A 15 12.41 18.73 1.80
C ILE A 15 12.83 19.13 0.37
N PRO A 16 12.29 18.47 -0.67
CA PRO A 16 12.58 18.88 -2.04
C PRO A 16 12.17 20.35 -2.19
N LEU A 17 13.11 21.22 -2.52
CA LEU A 17 12.85 22.65 -2.73
C LEU A 17 11.95 22.91 -3.96
N SER A 18 11.71 21.87 -4.77
CA SER A 18 10.82 21.87 -5.92
C SER A 18 9.84 20.70 -5.86
N PRO A 19 8.55 20.88 -6.21
CA PRO A 19 7.61 19.78 -6.35
C PRO A 19 8.14 18.71 -7.29
N ILE A 20 8.01 17.44 -6.90
CA ILE A 20 8.35 16.30 -7.75
C ILE A 20 7.06 15.81 -8.40
N LEU A 21 7.07 15.60 -9.71
CA LEU A 21 5.95 14.94 -10.39
C LEU A 21 5.91 13.47 -9.98
N VAL A 22 4.88 13.09 -9.25
CA VAL A 22 4.58 11.69 -8.92
C VAL A 22 3.43 11.24 -9.82
N ALA A 23 3.73 10.34 -10.75
CA ALA A 23 2.73 9.77 -11.67
C ALA A 23 2.51 8.28 -11.35
N TRP A 24 1.25 7.87 -11.39
CA TRP A 24 0.90 6.46 -11.30
C TRP A 24 1.43 5.71 -12.53
N ARG A 25 2.20 4.64 -12.29
CA ARG A 25 2.60 3.72 -13.36
C ARG A 25 1.60 2.59 -13.47
N HIS A 26 1.14 2.36 -14.69
CA HIS A 26 0.33 1.20 -15.00
C HIS A 26 1.11 -0.10 -14.77
N PRO A 27 0.41 -1.22 -14.52
CA PRO A 27 1.05 -2.53 -14.38
C PRO A 27 1.74 -2.93 -15.70
N ASP A 28 2.75 -3.79 -15.61
CA ASP A 28 3.40 -4.36 -16.80
C ASP A 28 2.36 -5.05 -17.72
N LEU A 29 2.68 -5.12 -19.01
CA LEU A 29 1.78 -5.74 -19.99
C LEU A 29 1.45 -7.19 -19.59
N GLY A 30 0.15 -7.52 -19.59
CA GLY A 30 -0.34 -8.84 -19.19
C GLY A 30 -0.36 -9.08 -17.67
N SER A 31 -0.04 -8.07 -16.85
CA SER A 31 -0.09 -8.15 -15.40
C SER A 31 -1.34 -7.46 -14.83
N LEU A 32 -1.77 -7.93 -13.67
CA LEU A 32 -2.75 -7.26 -12.82
C LEU A 32 -2.02 -6.60 -11.65
N LYS A 33 -2.53 -5.46 -11.19
CA LYS A 33 -2.03 -4.79 -9.98
C LYS A 33 -3.11 -4.71 -8.92
N LEU A 34 -2.81 -5.24 -7.76
CA LEU A 34 -3.59 -5.10 -6.54
C LEU A 34 -3.02 -3.97 -5.68
N ASN A 35 -3.78 -2.90 -5.50
CA ASN A 35 -3.47 -1.86 -4.51
C ASN A 35 -4.36 -2.10 -3.29
N VAL A 36 -3.77 -2.20 -2.10
CA VAL A 36 -4.53 -2.42 -0.86
C VAL A 36 -4.18 -1.39 0.21
N ASP A 37 -5.19 -1.04 0.98
CA ASP A 37 -5.03 -0.20 2.17
C ASP A 37 -5.97 -0.66 3.29
N GLY A 38 -5.50 -0.48 4.52
CA GLY A 38 -6.25 -0.79 5.73
C GLY A 38 -6.09 0.34 6.74
N SER A 39 -7.22 0.81 7.26
CA SER A 39 -7.27 1.87 8.26
C SER A 39 -7.93 1.35 9.54
N SER A 40 -7.49 1.84 10.70
CA SER A 40 -8.21 1.61 11.95
C SER A 40 -8.35 2.91 12.72
N LEU A 41 -9.49 3.07 13.38
CA LEU A 41 -9.74 4.15 14.32
C LEU A 41 -9.85 3.54 15.72
N TYR A 42 -9.18 4.16 16.69
CA TYR A 42 -9.17 3.66 18.07
C TYR A 42 -10.60 3.62 18.62
N GLY A 43 -11.03 2.45 19.13
CA GLY A 43 -12.37 2.25 19.67
C GLY A 43 -13.46 2.00 18.63
N GLU A 44 -13.12 1.93 17.34
CA GLU A 44 -14.07 1.62 16.25
C GLU A 44 -13.65 0.37 15.46
N ASN A 45 -14.47 -0.02 14.49
CA ASN A 45 -14.10 -1.05 13.53
C ASN A 45 -12.96 -0.55 12.64
N LEU A 46 -12.14 -1.48 12.16
CA LEU A 46 -11.19 -1.19 11.09
C LEU A 46 -11.88 -1.26 9.73
N GLY A 47 -11.41 -0.46 8.79
CA GLY A 47 -11.79 -0.49 7.38
C GLY A 47 -10.68 -1.09 6.54
N VAL A 48 -11.03 -1.91 5.57
CA VAL A 48 -10.10 -2.43 4.57
C VAL A 48 -10.64 -2.20 3.17
N GLY A 49 -9.75 -2.14 2.20
CA GLY A 49 -10.14 -2.16 0.81
C GLY A 49 -8.98 -2.28 -0.15
N GLY A 50 -9.34 -2.30 -1.43
CA GLY A 50 -8.36 -2.33 -2.48
C GLY A 50 -8.95 -2.20 -3.88
N LEU A 51 -8.05 -1.99 -4.83
CA LEU A 51 -8.34 -1.82 -6.25
C LEU A 51 -7.48 -2.78 -7.06
N ILE A 52 -8.11 -3.50 -7.97
CA ILE A 52 -7.46 -4.34 -8.98
C ILE A 52 -7.49 -3.57 -10.30
N LYS A 53 -6.32 -3.32 -10.87
CA LYS A 53 -6.15 -2.63 -12.14
C LYS A 53 -5.54 -3.55 -13.20
N GLY A 54 -5.99 -3.39 -14.43
CA GLY A 54 -5.40 -4.03 -15.61
C GLY A 54 -4.15 -3.31 -16.11
N SER A 55 -3.45 -3.93 -17.06
CA SER A 55 -2.24 -3.39 -17.69
C SER A 55 -2.45 -2.05 -18.42
N SER A 56 -3.66 -1.77 -18.90
CA SER A 56 -4.03 -0.46 -19.48
C SER A 56 -4.33 0.60 -18.42
N GLY A 57 -4.28 0.25 -17.13
CA GLY A 57 -4.68 1.13 -16.04
C GLY A 57 -6.15 1.14 -15.71
N CYS A 58 -6.98 0.44 -16.47
CA CYS A 58 -8.40 0.35 -16.19
C CYS A 58 -8.65 -0.28 -14.82
N LEU A 59 -9.64 0.24 -14.10
CA LEU A 59 -10.16 -0.43 -12.91
C LEU A 59 -10.91 -1.69 -13.37
N ILE A 60 -10.51 -2.84 -12.85
CA ILE A 60 -11.19 -4.12 -13.11
C ILE A 60 -12.15 -4.41 -11.98
N LEU A 61 -11.71 -4.25 -10.73
CA LEU A 61 -12.50 -4.53 -9.55
C LEU A 61 -12.06 -3.67 -8.37
N SER A 62 -13.00 -3.29 -7.52
CA SER A 62 -12.76 -2.67 -6.22
C SER A 62 -13.46 -3.47 -5.12
N PHE A 63 -12.87 -3.50 -3.93
CA PHE A 63 -13.49 -4.15 -2.77
C PHE A 63 -13.28 -3.31 -1.50
N SER A 64 -14.17 -3.51 -0.53
CA SER A 64 -14.09 -2.93 0.79
C SER A 64 -14.74 -3.85 1.82
N ASN A 65 -14.21 -3.89 3.03
CA ASN A 65 -14.80 -4.62 4.15
C ASN A 65 -14.48 -3.93 5.49
N SER A 66 -15.13 -4.35 6.58
CA SER A 66 -14.88 -3.86 7.93
C SER A 66 -14.77 -5.01 8.93
N TYR A 67 -13.86 -4.87 9.90
CA TYR A 67 -13.63 -5.88 10.94
C TYR A 67 -13.65 -5.26 12.35
N GLY A 68 -13.99 -6.06 13.36
CA GLY A 68 -14.22 -5.56 14.73
C GLY A 68 -13.00 -5.40 15.63
N ILE A 69 -11.78 -5.66 15.15
CA ILE A 69 -10.55 -5.56 15.97
C ILE A 69 -9.80 -4.28 15.60
N PRO A 70 -9.80 -3.21 16.43
CA PRO A 70 -9.14 -1.94 16.12
C PRO A 70 -7.62 -2.05 16.21
N SER A 71 -6.98 -2.49 15.13
CA SER A 71 -5.52 -2.49 14.99
C SER A 71 -5.12 -2.15 13.58
N ASN A 72 -4.27 -1.13 13.42
CA ASN A 72 -3.73 -0.70 12.12
C ASN A 72 -3.01 -1.85 11.41
N MET A 73 -2.29 -2.68 12.17
CA MET A 73 -1.62 -3.87 11.66
C MET A 73 -2.64 -4.88 11.13
N VAL A 74 -3.68 -5.17 11.92
CA VAL A 74 -4.74 -6.11 11.52
C VAL A 74 -5.48 -5.58 10.30
N ALA A 75 -5.73 -4.27 10.21
CA ALA A 75 -6.38 -3.66 9.06
C ALA A 75 -5.58 -3.85 7.77
N LYS A 76 -4.29 -3.49 7.80
CA LYS A 76 -3.38 -3.62 6.65
C LYS A 76 -3.22 -5.09 6.20
N LEU A 77 -3.03 -6.01 7.15
CA LEU A 77 -2.93 -7.44 6.84
C LEU A 77 -4.25 -8.03 6.33
N SER A 78 -5.39 -7.57 6.85
CA SER A 78 -6.70 -8.02 6.39
C SER A 78 -7.01 -7.51 4.99
N ALA A 79 -6.66 -6.26 4.66
CA ALA A 79 -6.77 -5.72 3.31
C ALA A 79 -5.95 -6.53 2.31
N PHE A 80 -4.70 -6.86 2.67
CA PHE A 80 -3.83 -7.71 1.86
C PHE A 80 -4.42 -9.11 1.69
N ARG A 81 -4.83 -9.77 2.77
CA ARG A 81 -5.46 -11.10 2.74
C ARG A 81 -6.68 -11.13 1.83
N ASP A 82 -7.57 -10.16 1.97
CA ASP A 82 -8.82 -10.09 1.21
C ASP A 82 -8.53 -9.88 -0.28
N GLY A 83 -7.56 -9.02 -0.62
CA GLY A 83 -7.13 -8.81 -2.00
C GLY A 83 -6.48 -10.05 -2.63
N ILE A 84 -5.61 -10.74 -1.90
CA ILE A 84 -5.00 -12.00 -2.36
C ILE A 84 -6.05 -13.09 -2.54
N ASN A 85 -7.00 -13.21 -1.61
CA ASN A 85 -8.09 -14.17 -1.73
C ASN A 85 -8.91 -13.94 -3.01
N ILE A 86 -9.20 -12.68 -3.36
CA ILE A 86 -9.88 -12.36 -4.63
C ILE A 86 -9.07 -12.88 -5.83
N PHE A 87 -7.74 -12.72 -5.85
CA PHE A 87 -6.93 -13.27 -6.94
C PHE A 87 -6.97 -14.80 -6.99
N LEU A 88 -6.80 -15.46 -5.85
CA LEU A 88 -6.82 -16.91 -5.78
C LEU A 88 -8.17 -17.49 -6.22
N THR A 89 -9.29 -16.91 -5.79
CA THR A 89 -10.63 -17.39 -6.18
C THR A 89 -10.93 -17.20 -7.67
N HIS A 90 -10.22 -16.30 -8.35
CA HIS A 90 -10.35 -16.05 -9.79
C HIS A 90 -9.25 -16.73 -10.62
N GLY A 91 -8.43 -17.61 -10.02
CA GLY A 91 -7.36 -18.32 -10.73
C GLY A 91 -6.19 -17.42 -11.17
N ILE A 92 -6.02 -16.26 -10.53
CA ILE A 92 -4.94 -15.33 -10.81
C ILE A 92 -3.76 -15.70 -9.92
N HIS A 93 -2.70 -16.23 -10.54
CA HIS A 93 -1.50 -16.70 -9.84
C HIS A 93 -0.30 -15.76 -9.97
N LYS A 94 -0.43 -14.69 -10.76
CA LYS A 94 0.63 -13.69 -10.97
C LYS A 94 0.02 -12.30 -10.96
N ALA A 95 0.49 -11.46 -10.05
CA ALA A 95 0.09 -10.07 -9.96
C ALA A 95 1.16 -9.23 -9.26
N MET A 96 1.15 -7.93 -9.54
CA MET A 96 1.88 -6.94 -8.77
C MET A 96 1.01 -6.54 -7.57
N VAL A 97 1.60 -6.42 -6.39
CA VAL A 97 0.90 -5.90 -5.22
C VAL A 97 1.56 -4.60 -4.78
N GLU A 98 0.76 -3.59 -4.45
CA GLU A 98 1.22 -2.32 -3.89
C GLU A 98 0.44 -2.06 -2.59
N SER A 99 1.18 -1.73 -1.53
CA SER A 99 0.64 -1.38 -0.21
C SER A 99 1.55 -0.36 0.45
N ASP A 100 0.97 0.51 1.28
CA ASP A 100 1.69 1.48 2.10
C ASP A 100 2.34 0.86 3.35
N PHE A 101 2.26 -0.47 3.49
CA PHE A 101 2.75 -1.20 4.66
C PHE A 101 3.97 -2.07 4.33
N SER A 102 5.12 -1.69 4.88
CA SER A 102 6.43 -2.27 4.56
C SER A 102 6.67 -3.69 5.10
N PHE A 103 5.85 -4.19 6.03
CA PHE A 103 6.03 -5.52 6.60
C PHE A 103 5.47 -6.63 5.70
N VAL A 104 4.53 -6.32 4.80
CA VAL A 104 3.84 -7.30 3.95
C VAL A 104 4.83 -8.16 3.15
N TRP A 105 5.90 -7.57 2.66
CA TRP A 105 6.91 -8.25 1.85
C TRP A 105 7.64 -9.38 2.59
N LYS A 106 7.69 -9.35 3.93
CA LYS A 106 8.35 -10.37 4.75
C LYS A 106 7.46 -11.58 5.05
N LEU A 107 6.18 -11.51 4.70
CA LEU A 107 5.21 -12.57 4.96
C LEU A 107 4.99 -13.48 3.74
N VAL A 108 5.59 -13.13 2.60
CA VAL A 108 5.48 -13.83 1.32
C VAL A 108 6.89 -14.33 0.95
N ASP A 109 7.39 -15.31 1.70
CA ASP A 109 8.56 -16.13 1.39
C ASP A 109 8.16 -17.61 1.46
#